data_AF-A0AA36C7Q7-F1
#
_entry.id   AF-A0AA36C7Q7-F1
#
_cell.length_a   1.000
_cell.length_b   1.000
_cell.length_c   1.000
_cell.angle_alpha   90.00
_cell.angle_beta   90.00
_cell.angle_gamma   90.00
#
_symmetry.space_group_name_H-M   'P 1'
#
loop_
_entity.id
_entity.type
_entity.pdbx_description
1 polymer ?
#
loop_
_entity_poly.entity_id
_entity_poly.type
_entity_poly.pdbx_seq_one_letter_code
_entity_poly.pdbx_strand_id
1 'polypeptide(L)'
;AAMVYEEKRQAAQKECQSQKQQKYEVAAIQSANEEQSVAERTVEMKKHHDWASSASIAVYSIAGRCTRLPLLVVLFCYWYVSYKGCASMEIKMDTANLVPKDSRLIGIKYIYEQFVWRDRSTLYVNSNQTFYNLLNSWMQDPENGGSRWNDMVRLRRQGQDVVGVQKFMFATGYSLGELAGWGARSQIQAVWRNVVKEYAAYNVTIFQPYSFYVDQLDSIAGNTASTVIVAALTMDLACFLMIPSMSSILSSTVAMISINIGVFGLLSMWGVNLDPISMCTTLMSIGFSVDFTAHISYHYYRNPISWTTDERLTDALRNIGWPMLQAGFSTILCVSPLLIVDSYMILVFWKTIFLVTALGLAHGIIFLPALLLTVGRAQQQPSKKISEAGASDKTISDQKAPIEFAQITQVEEQPKKIDETPRPTRNSG
;
A
#
# COMPACT_ATOMS: atom_id res chain seq x y z
N ALA A 1 -21.82 -10.08 -79.69
CA ALA A 1 -22.92 -10.27 -78.70
C ALA A 1 -22.75 -11.56 -77.88
N ALA A 2 -22.62 -12.74 -78.50
CA ALA A 2 -22.50 -14.02 -77.78
C ALA A 2 -21.24 -14.13 -76.88
N MET A 3 -20.05 -13.74 -77.36
CA MET A 3 -18.82 -13.78 -76.55
C MET A 3 -18.90 -12.90 -75.29
N VAL A 4 -19.44 -11.67 -75.42
CA VAL A 4 -19.61 -10.75 -74.28
C VAL A 4 -20.60 -11.30 -73.25
N TYR A 5 -21.60 -12.05 -73.70
CA TYR A 5 -22.56 -12.72 -72.81
C TYR A 5 -21.92 -13.89 -72.04
N GLU A 6 -21.09 -14.70 -72.70
CA GLU A 6 -20.35 -15.77 -72.02
C GLU A 6 -19.33 -15.23 -71.02
N GLU A 7 -18.62 -14.16 -71.37
CA GLU A 7 -17.63 -13.53 -70.48
C GLU A 7 -18.30 -12.97 -69.21
N LYS A 8 -19.46 -12.31 -69.35
CA LYS A 8 -20.27 -11.85 -68.21
C LYS A 8 -20.83 -12.99 -67.38
N ARG A 9 -21.23 -14.10 -68.01
CA ARG A 9 -21.72 -15.30 -67.30
C ARG A 9 -20.60 -15.97 -66.50
N GLN A 10 -19.40 -16.07 -67.07
CA GLN A 10 -18.24 -16.61 -66.37
C GLN A 10 -17.78 -15.69 -65.23
N ALA A 11 -17.82 -14.37 -65.42
CA ALA A 11 -17.55 -13.40 -64.36
C ALA A 11 -18.54 -13.54 -63.19
N ALA A 12 -19.85 -13.63 -63.47
CA ALA A 12 -20.88 -13.83 -62.46
C ALA A 12 -20.74 -15.17 -61.72
N GLN A 13 -20.31 -16.25 -62.40
CA GLN A 13 -20.03 -17.53 -61.76
C GLN A 13 -18.81 -17.47 -60.84
N LYS A 14 -17.73 -16.79 -61.26
CA LYS A 14 -16.55 -16.57 -60.41
C LYS A 14 -16.88 -15.74 -59.17
N GLU A 15 -17.69 -14.70 -59.32
CA GLU A 15 -18.13 -13.84 -58.21
C GLU A 15 -19.01 -14.61 -57.21
N CYS A 16 -19.95 -15.42 -57.71
CA CYS A 16 -20.77 -16.30 -56.87
C CYS A 16 -19.95 -17.38 -56.13
N GLN A 17 -18.93 -17.95 -56.78
CA GLN A 17 -18.00 -18.88 -56.13
C GLN A 17 -17.15 -18.19 -55.05
N SER A 18 -16.63 -17.00 -55.34
CA SER A 18 -15.89 -16.18 -54.38
C SER A 18 -16.73 -15.84 -53.15
N GLN A 19 -17.98 -15.40 -53.34
CA GLN A 19 -18.89 -15.10 -52.23
C GLN A 19 -19.24 -16.35 -51.40
N LYS A 20 -19.42 -17.52 -52.04
CA LYS A 20 -19.63 -18.77 -51.31
C LYS A 20 -18.40 -19.14 -50.49
N GLN A 21 -17.21 -19.03 -51.07
CA GLN A 21 -15.95 -19.36 -50.40
C GLN A 21 -15.69 -18.45 -49.20
N GLN A 22 -15.94 -17.14 -49.35
CA GLN A 22 -15.87 -16.17 -48.26
C GLN A 22 -16.88 -16.50 -47.14
N LYS A 23 -18.10 -16.94 -47.50
CA LYS A 23 -19.11 -17.36 -46.51
C LYS A 23 -18.69 -18.61 -45.74
N TYR A 24 -18.02 -19.57 -46.39
CA TYR A 24 -17.48 -20.76 -45.72
C TYR A 24 -16.30 -20.43 -44.81
N GLU A 25 -15.39 -19.55 -45.23
CA GLU A 25 -14.29 -19.08 -44.38
C GLU A 25 -14.78 -18.36 -43.13
N VAL A 26 -15.76 -17.47 -43.27
CA VAL A 26 -16.37 -16.76 -42.12
C VAL A 26 -17.04 -17.75 -41.16
N ALA A 27 -17.76 -18.73 -41.68
CA ALA A 27 -18.39 -19.77 -40.85
C ALA A 27 -17.34 -20.65 -40.12
N ALA A 28 -16.24 -21.00 -40.79
CA ALA A 28 -15.16 -21.78 -40.18
C ALA A 28 -14.39 -20.99 -39.09
N ILE A 29 -14.20 -19.68 -39.28
CA ILE A 29 -13.61 -18.80 -38.27
C ILE A 29 -14.54 -18.67 -37.06
N GLN A 30 -15.85 -18.54 -37.28
CA GLN A 30 -16.84 -18.49 -36.20
C GLN A 30 -16.87 -19.78 -35.39
N SER A 31 -16.87 -20.96 -36.04
CA SER A 31 -16.83 -22.24 -35.33
C SER A 31 -15.53 -22.45 -34.56
N ALA A 32 -14.39 -22.05 -35.13
CA ALA A 32 -13.10 -22.14 -34.44
C ALA A 32 -13.05 -21.23 -33.19
N ASN A 33 -13.60 -20.01 -33.28
CA ASN A 33 -13.71 -19.11 -32.14
C ASN A 33 -14.67 -19.65 -31.06
N GLU A 34 -15.78 -20.28 -31.46
CA GLU A 34 -16.70 -20.93 -30.52
C GLU A 34 -16.03 -22.10 -29.81
N GLU A 35 -15.35 -23.00 -30.53
CA GLU A 35 -14.60 -24.11 -29.96
C GLU A 35 -13.51 -23.63 -28.99
N GLN A 36 -12.76 -22.60 -29.35
CA GLN A 36 -11.76 -21.99 -28.48
C GLN A 36 -12.40 -21.41 -27.21
N SER A 37 -13.53 -20.71 -27.34
CA SER A 37 -14.26 -20.15 -26.20
C SER A 37 -14.82 -21.23 -25.26
N VAL A 38 -15.28 -22.36 -25.82
CA VAL A 38 -15.78 -23.51 -25.05
C VAL A 38 -14.63 -24.20 -24.33
N ALA A 39 -13.49 -24.39 -25.00
CA ALA A 39 -12.26 -24.93 -24.40
C ALA A 39 -11.75 -24.07 -23.23
N GLU A 40 -11.72 -22.74 -23.40
CA GLU A 40 -11.35 -21.79 -22.34
C GLU A 40 -12.30 -21.90 -21.14
N ARG A 41 -13.63 -21.93 -21.36
CA ARG A 41 -14.63 -22.11 -20.30
C ARG A 41 -14.49 -23.45 -19.58
N THR A 42 -14.17 -24.54 -20.28
CA THR A 42 -14.00 -25.86 -19.65
C THR A 42 -12.73 -25.92 -18.81
N VAL A 43 -11.63 -25.33 -19.28
CA VAL A 43 -10.39 -25.18 -18.50
C VAL A 43 -10.65 -24.34 -17.25
N GLU A 44 -11.38 -23.24 -17.38
CA GLU A 44 -11.71 -22.35 -16.25
C GLU A 44 -12.61 -23.03 -15.22
N MET A 45 -13.65 -23.77 -15.66
CA MET A 45 -14.49 -24.57 -14.77
C MET A 45 -13.70 -25.65 -14.03
N LYS A 46 -12.77 -26.33 -14.72
CA LYS A 46 -11.89 -27.33 -14.09
C LYS A 46 -11.00 -26.69 -13.03
N LYS A 47 -10.35 -25.56 -13.35
CA LYS A 47 -9.53 -24.80 -12.38
C LYS A 47 -10.35 -24.35 -11.16
N HIS A 48 -11.56 -23.87 -11.38
CA HIS A 48 -12.45 -23.45 -10.30
C HIS A 48 -12.87 -24.64 -9.40
N HIS A 49 -13.13 -25.80 -10.00
CA HIS A 49 -13.44 -27.03 -9.25
C HIS A 49 -12.24 -27.52 -8.44
N ASP A 50 -11.05 -27.56 -9.03
CA ASP A 50 -9.80 -27.97 -8.38
C ASP A 50 -9.43 -26.99 -7.24
N TRP A 51 -9.62 -25.69 -7.47
CA TRP A 51 -9.47 -24.66 -6.43
C TRP A 51 -10.47 -24.85 -5.30
N ALA A 52 -11.76 -25.06 -5.61
CA ALA A 52 -12.80 -25.24 -4.61
C ALA A 52 -12.52 -26.41 -3.67
N SER A 53 -12.03 -27.53 -4.22
CA SER A 53 -11.58 -28.68 -3.45
C SER A 53 -10.40 -28.30 -2.54
N SER A 54 -9.40 -27.63 -3.08
CA SER A 54 -8.22 -27.18 -2.34
C SER A 54 -8.55 -26.19 -1.23
N ALA A 55 -9.45 -25.23 -1.49
CA ALA A 55 -9.93 -24.24 -0.52
C ALA A 55 -10.68 -24.91 0.64
N SER A 56 -11.52 -25.91 0.33
CA SER A 56 -12.22 -26.69 1.35
C SER A 56 -11.23 -27.45 2.23
N ILE A 57 -10.27 -28.17 1.62
CA ILE A 57 -9.22 -28.89 2.35
C ILE A 57 -8.40 -27.94 3.22
N ALA A 58 -8.06 -26.75 2.71
CA ALA A 58 -7.32 -25.74 3.44
C ALA A 58 -8.08 -25.26 4.69
N VAL A 59 -9.37 -24.96 4.58
CA VAL A 59 -10.17 -24.54 5.75
C VAL A 59 -10.27 -25.64 6.80
N TYR A 60 -10.56 -26.88 6.39
CA TYR A 60 -10.63 -28.00 7.34
C TYR A 60 -9.27 -28.30 7.99
N SER A 61 -8.17 -28.15 7.23
CA SER A 61 -6.81 -28.26 7.75
C SER A 61 -6.50 -27.14 8.76
N ILE A 62 -6.87 -25.89 8.46
CA ILE A 62 -6.68 -24.72 9.34
C ILE A 62 -7.60 -24.79 10.58
N ALA A 63 -8.77 -25.43 10.48
CA ALA A 63 -9.68 -25.59 11.61
C ALA A 63 -9.14 -26.51 12.71
N GLY A 64 -8.21 -27.42 12.37
CA GLY A 64 -7.60 -28.36 13.30
C GLY A 64 -6.84 -27.68 14.44
N ARG A 65 -7.03 -28.11 15.69
CA ARG A 65 -6.28 -27.57 16.83
C ARG A 65 -4.76 -27.77 16.71
N CYS A 66 -4.34 -28.89 16.09
CA CYS A 66 -2.93 -29.23 15.91
C CYS A 66 -2.20 -28.36 14.88
N THR A 67 -2.90 -27.75 13.92
CA THR A 67 -2.32 -26.86 12.89
C THR A 67 -2.33 -25.40 13.34
N ARG A 68 -3.30 -24.99 14.17
CA ARG A 68 -3.44 -23.60 14.64
C ARG A 68 -2.37 -23.18 15.64
N LEU A 69 -2.01 -24.07 16.57
CA LEU A 69 -0.98 -23.79 17.57
C LEU A 69 0.39 -23.49 16.93
N PRO A 70 0.92 -24.30 16.00
CA PRO A 70 2.15 -23.97 15.30
C PRO A 70 2.01 -22.73 14.41
N LEU A 71 0.84 -22.48 13.82
CA LEU A 71 0.60 -21.26 13.02
C LEU A 71 0.67 -19.99 13.87
N LEU A 72 0.14 -20.02 15.10
CA LEU A 72 0.31 -18.94 16.08
C LEU A 72 1.77 -18.79 16.51
N VAL A 73 2.50 -19.89 16.72
CA VAL A 73 3.94 -19.82 17.05
C VAL A 73 4.72 -19.17 15.90
N VAL A 74 4.45 -19.55 14.65
CA VAL A 74 5.05 -18.93 13.46
C VAL A 74 4.72 -17.45 13.40
N LEU A 75 3.47 -17.05 13.70
CA LEU A 75 3.07 -15.65 13.76
C LEU A 75 3.83 -14.88 14.86
N PHE A 76 3.96 -15.43 16.06
CA PHE A 76 4.70 -14.77 17.14
C PHE A 76 6.19 -14.63 16.81
N CYS A 77 6.79 -15.66 16.20
CA CYS A 77 8.16 -15.58 15.68
C CYS A 77 8.28 -14.51 14.61
N TYR A 78 7.33 -14.45 13.68
CA TYR A 78 7.24 -13.41 12.66
C TYR A 78 7.15 -12.01 13.29
N TRP A 79 6.23 -11.78 14.24
CA TRP A 79 6.13 -10.50 14.96
C TRP A 79 7.40 -10.13 15.69
N TYR A 80 8.08 -11.09 16.34
CA TYR A 80 9.34 -10.83 17.01
C TYR A 80 10.44 -10.38 16.03
N VAL A 81 10.58 -11.08 14.90
CA VAL A 81 11.53 -10.72 13.84
C VAL A 81 11.19 -9.34 13.26
N SER A 82 9.91 -9.08 12.98
CA SER A 82 9.44 -7.81 12.44
C SER A 82 9.65 -6.65 13.41
N TYR A 83 9.37 -6.86 14.70
CA TYR A 83 9.62 -5.87 15.75
C TYR A 83 11.11 -5.54 15.85
N LYS A 84 11.98 -6.55 15.84
CA LYS A 84 13.44 -6.33 15.82
C LYS A 84 13.89 -5.58 14.58
N GLY A 85 13.33 -5.88 13.42
CA GLY A 85 13.56 -5.13 12.17
C GLY A 85 13.18 -3.66 12.34
N CYS A 86 11.94 -3.37 12.77
CA CYS A 86 11.49 -1.99 13.01
C CYS A 86 12.39 -1.23 14.00
N ALA A 87 12.83 -1.88 15.07
CA ALA A 87 13.72 -1.27 16.07
C ALA A 87 15.14 -1.01 15.55
N SER A 88 15.58 -1.72 14.50
CA SER A 88 16.90 -1.56 13.88
C SER A 88 16.91 -0.63 12.65
N MET A 89 15.77 -0.05 12.28
CA MET A 89 15.66 0.77 11.07
C MET A 89 16.34 2.14 11.27
N GLU A 90 17.47 2.36 10.62
CA GLU A 90 18.18 3.65 10.66
C GLU A 90 17.44 4.71 9.83
N ILE A 91 17.31 5.91 10.38
CA ILE A 91 16.78 7.09 9.68
C ILE A 91 17.93 7.74 8.94
N LYS A 92 18.02 7.51 7.62
CA LYS A 92 19.07 8.07 6.78
C LYS A 92 18.51 8.43 5.40
N MET A 93 18.56 9.71 5.07
CA MET A 93 18.23 10.22 3.75
C MET A 93 19.53 10.61 3.06
N ASP A 94 19.95 9.83 2.06
CA ASP A 94 21.15 10.10 1.29
C ASP A 94 20.79 10.73 -0.05
N THR A 95 21.41 11.85 -0.41
CA THR A 95 21.19 12.48 -1.74
C THR A 95 21.56 11.55 -2.90
N ALA A 96 22.43 10.57 -2.65
CA ALA A 96 22.80 9.55 -3.64
C ALA A 96 21.64 8.60 -3.98
N ASN A 97 20.61 8.52 -3.12
CA ASN A 97 19.44 7.66 -3.33
C ASN A 97 18.34 8.34 -4.16
N LEU A 98 18.43 9.66 -4.36
CA LEU A 98 17.47 10.47 -5.13
C LEU A 98 17.85 10.60 -6.62
N VAL A 99 19.08 10.24 -6.97
CA VAL A 99 19.64 10.47 -8.30
C VAL A 99 20.28 9.16 -8.80
N PRO A 100 20.12 8.77 -10.08
CA PRO A 100 20.78 7.59 -10.63
C PRO A 100 22.29 7.63 -10.44
N LYS A 101 22.91 6.48 -10.17
CA LYS A 101 24.36 6.37 -9.88
C LYS A 101 25.24 6.93 -11.00
N ASP A 102 24.77 6.92 -12.24
CA ASP A 102 25.49 7.41 -13.42
C ASP A 102 25.26 8.90 -13.73
N SER A 103 24.60 9.64 -12.83
CA SER A 103 24.25 11.03 -13.09
C SER A 103 25.43 11.98 -12.97
N ARG A 104 25.60 12.85 -13.98
CA ARG A 104 26.61 13.94 -14.01
C ARG A 104 26.47 14.93 -12.84
N LEU A 105 25.33 14.95 -12.15
CA LEU A 105 25.09 15.80 -10.98
C LEU A 105 25.95 15.41 -9.77
N ILE A 106 26.43 14.16 -9.70
CA ILE A 106 27.30 13.69 -8.60
C ILE A 106 28.68 14.37 -8.67
N GLY A 107 29.22 14.61 -9.87
CA GLY A 107 30.50 15.30 -10.06
C GLY A 107 30.47 16.77 -9.66
N ILE A 108 29.33 17.44 -9.85
CA ILE A 108 29.13 18.85 -9.45
C ILE A 108 29.11 18.97 -7.91
N LYS A 109 28.51 18.01 -7.21
CA LYS A 109 28.54 17.94 -5.74
C LYS A 109 29.96 17.82 -5.19
N TYR A 110 30.80 16.97 -5.80
CA TYR A 110 32.19 16.76 -5.37
C TYR A 110 33.03 18.05 -5.40
N ILE A 111 32.87 18.87 -6.46
CA ILE A 111 33.60 20.12 -6.62
C ILE A 111 33.17 21.16 -5.57
N TYR A 112 31.86 21.21 -5.27
CA TYR A 112 31.31 22.17 -4.31
C TYR A 112 31.73 21.87 -2.85
N GLU A 113 31.85 20.59 -2.50
CA GLU A 113 32.23 20.15 -1.14
C GLU A 113 33.73 20.28 -0.84
N GLN A 114 34.61 20.12 -1.84
CA GLN A 114 36.06 20.08 -1.62
C GLN A 114 36.77 21.43 -1.74
N PHE A 115 36.24 22.38 -2.54
CA PHE A 115 37.01 23.57 -2.92
C PHE A 115 36.50 24.90 -2.36
N VAL A 116 35.21 25.02 -1.99
CA VAL A 116 34.61 26.34 -1.70
C VAL A 116 34.70 26.75 -0.21
N TRP A 117 34.91 25.81 0.70
CA TRP A 117 34.78 26.06 2.16
C TRP A 117 36.10 26.19 2.93
N ARG A 118 37.25 26.25 2.26
CA ARG A 118 38.57 26.15 2.92
C ARG A 118 39.15 27.46 3.46
N ASP A 119 38.56 28.62 3.14
CA ASP A 119 39.08 29.91 3.59
C ASP A 119 38.10 30.66 4.49
N ARG A 120 38.47 30.88 5.76
CA ARG A 120 38.15 32.11 6.50
C ARG A 120 38.92 32.25 7.83
N SER A 121 39.39 33.47 8.07
CA SER A 121 40.17 33.93 9.24
C SER A 121 39.31 34.70 10.25
N THR A 122 39.72 34.70 11.52
CA THR A 122 39.09 35.40 12.66
C THR A 122 39.86 36.66 13.05
N LEU A 123 39.17 37.67 13.59
CA LEU A 123 39.76 38.91 14.12
C LEU A 123 39.17 39.29 15.50
N TYR A 124 40.03 39.75 16.39
CA TYR A 124 39.75 40.22 17.75
C TYR A 124 39.37 41.72 17.78
N VAL A 125 38.58 42.11 18.78
CA VAL A 125 38.07 43.48 19.00
C VAL A 125 38.70 44.12 20.23
N ASN A 126 38.98 45.44 20.18
CA ASN A 126 39.35 46.24 21.34
C ASN A 126 38.66 47.63 21.36
N SER A 127 38.08 47.96 22.52
CA SER A 127 37.50 49.25 23.00
C SER A 127 36.23 49.83 22.33
N ASN A 128 35.33 50.38 23.16
CA ASN A 128 33.89 50.53 22.87
C ASN A 128 33.41 51.87 22.26
N GLN A 129 34.23 52.93 22.17
CA GLN A 129 33.69 54.29 21.94
C GLN A 129 34.01 54.90 20.56
N THR A 130 35.15 54.56 19.95
CA THR A 130 35.50 54.92 18.56
C THR A 130 35.23 53.79 17.57
N PHE A 131 34.93 52.59 18.06
CA PHE A 131 34.76 51.39 17.24
C PHE A 131 33.65 51.52 16.20
N TYR A 132 32.48 52.07 16.55
CA TYR A 132 31.36 52.12 15.61
C TYR A 132 31.57 53.10 14.45
N ASN A 133 32.27 54.20 14.69
CA ASN A 133 32.66 55.15 13.65
C ASN A 133 33.74 54.55 12.74
N LEU A 134 34.73 53.87 13.32
CA LEU A 134 35.77 53.15 12.57
C LEU A 134 35.20 51.98 11.77
N LEU A 135 34.23 51.25 12.33
CA LEU A 135 33.52 50.16 11.67
C LEU A 135 32.72 50.69 10.48
N ASN A 136 32.08 51.86 10.62
CA ASN A 136 31.35 52.50 9.53
C ASN A 136 32.29 52.96 8.40
N SER A 137 33.46 53.52 8.71
CA SER A 137 34.45 53.88 7.68
C SER A 137 35.04 52.63 7.02
N TRP A 138 35.36 51.60 7.80
CA TRP A 138 35.92 50.35 7.28
C TRP A 138 34.93 49.60 6.37
N MET A 139 33.64 49.55 6.73
CA MET A 139 32.62 48.92 5.87
C MET A 139 32.38 49.65 4.54
N GLN A 140 32.84 50.90 4.42
CA GLN A 140 32.77 51.67 3.17
C GLN A 140 34.08 51.59 2.37
N ASP A 141 35.14 51.02 2.94
CA ASP A 141 36.45 50.88 2.31
C ASP A 141 36.44 49.75 1.24
N PRO A 142 36.53 50.10 -0.06
CA PRO A 142 36.56 49.13 -1.14
C PRO A 142 37.90 48.40 -1.24
N GLU A 143 38.99 49.04 -0.84
CA GLU A 143 40.37 48.59 -1.09
C GLU A 143 40.80 47.56 -0.04
N ASN A 144 40.48 47.79 1.24
CA ASN A 144 40.87 46.89 2.33
C ASN A 144 39.84 45.79 2.64
N GLY A 145 38.85 45.60 1.75
CA GLY A 145 37.91 44.48 1.79
C GLY A 145 36.76 44.61 2.80
N GLY A 146 36.66 45.72 3.54
CA GLY A 146 35.54 45.96 4.46
C GLY A 146 34.19 46.12 3.75
N SER A 147 34.20 46.67 2.53
CA SER A 147 33.01 46.75 1.66
C SER A 147 32.32 45.40 1.41
N ARG A 148 33.06 44.28 1.43
CA ARG A 148 32.53 42.93 1.22
C ARG A 148 31.60 42.48 2.35
N TRP A 149 31.72 43.08 3.54
CA TRP A 149 30.95 42.73 4.73
C TRP A 149 29.75 43.66 4.96
N ASN A 150 29.61 44.71 4.15
CA ASN A 150 28.55 45.71 4.26
C ASN A 150 27.15 45.08 4.16
N ASP A 151 27.00 44.01 3.39
CA ASP A 151 25.74 43.26 3.29
C ASP A 151 25.46 42.36 4.51
N MET A 152 26.50 41.98 5.26
CA MET A 152 26.41 41.08 6.40
C MET A 152 26.15 41.82 7.72
N VAL A 153 26.49 43.10 7.85
CA VAL A 153 26.35 43.87 9.10
C VAL A 153 25.48 45.10 8.90
N ARG A 154 24.39 45.21 9.67
CA ARG A 154 23.51 46.37 9.72
C ARG A 154 23.77 47.17 10.97
N LEU A 155 24.23 48.40 10.80
CA LEU A 155 24.50 49.34 11.88
C LEU A 155 23.23 50.06 12.34
N ARG A 156 23.13 50.31 13.65
CA ARG A 156 22.13 51.17 14.27
C ARG A 156 22.62 52.61 14.21
N ARG A 157 21.84 53.49 13.59
CA ARG A 157 22.14 54.93 13.44
C ARG A 157 21.17 55.77 14.27
N GLN A 158 21.66 56.85 14.86
CA GLN A 158 20.84 57.89 15.49
C GLN A 158 21.29 59.23 14.93
N GLY A 159 20.58 59.74 13.91
CA GLY A 159 21.07 60.85 13.11
C GLY A 159 22.23 60.44 12.19
N GLN A 160 23.33 61.21 12.20
CA GLN A 160 24.54 60.89 11.43
C GLN A 160 25.50 59.94 12.15
N ASP A 161 25.37 59.78 13.47
CA ASP A 161 26.25 58.94 14.27
C ASP A 161 25.82 57.47 14.29
N VAL A 162 26.82 56.60 14.28
CA VAL A 162 26.63 55.15 14.43
C VAL A 162 26.73 54.79 15.90
N VAL A 163 25.59 54.41 16.47
CA VAL A 163 25.45 54.19 17.92
C VAL A 163 25.58 52.70 18.27
N GLY A 164 25.54 51.80 17.27
CA GLY A 164 25.80 50.38 17.51
C GLY A 164 25.57 49.50 16.29
N VAL A 165 25.54 48.17 16.52
CA VAL A 165 25.13 47.17 15.52
C VAL A 165 23.69 46.77 15.79
N GLN A 166 22.84 46.79 14.75
CA GLN A 166 21.44 46.38 14.84
C GLN A 166 21.26 44.90 14.55
N LYS A 167 21.89 44.39 13.47
CA LYS A 167 21.85 42.98 13.06
C LYS A 167 23.17 42.63 12.40
N PHE A 168 23.63 41.39 12.54
CA PHE A 168 24.80 40.91 11.81
C PHE A 168 24.62 39.45 11.44
N MET A 169 25.26 39.06 10.35
CA MET A 169 25.43 37.68 9.92
C MET A 169 26.90 37.33 10.06
N PHE A 170 27.18 36.20 10.67
CA PHE A 170 28.50 35.58 10.59
C PHE A 170 28.32 34.19 10.00
N ALA A 171 29.28 33.79 9.18
CA ALA A 171 29.28 32.47 8.57
C ALA A 171 30.53 31.73 9.02
N THR A 172 30.33 30.50 9.46
CA THR A 172 31.38 29.59 9.90
C THR A 172 31.31 28.31 9.06
N GLY A 173 32.44 27.67 8.86
CA GLY A 173 32.57 26.41 8.13
C GLY A 173 32.91 25.27 9.09
N TYR A 174 32.48 24.07 8.76
CA TYR A 174 32.85 22.85 9.48
C TYR A 174 33.36 21.81 8.49
N SER A 175 34.44 21.12 8.85
CA SER A 175 35.00 20.04 8.04
C SER A 175 34.33 18.71 8.44
N LEU A 176 33.59 18.08 7.53
CA LEU A 176 32.95 16.78 7.79
C LEU A 176 33.82 15.57 7.39
N GLY A 177 34.94 15.78 6.68
CA GLY A 177 35.78 14.69 6.19
C GLY A 177 35.00 13.64 5.38
N GLU A 178 35.32 12.35 5.61
CA GLU A 178 34.64 11.21 4.97
C GLU A 178 33.19 11.00 5.43
N LEU A 179 32.76 11.67 6.51
CA LEU A 179 31.43 11.57 7.10
C LEU A 179 30.46 12.66 6.61
N ALA A 180 30.66 13.19 5.38
CA ALA A 180 29.86 14.27 4.78
C ALA A 180 28.40 13.89 4.41
N GLY A 181 27.79 12.95 5.13
CA GLY A 181 26.40 12.55 4.98
C GLY A 181 25.41 13.52 5.65
N TRP A 182 24.14 13.43 5.25
CA TRP A 182 23.08 14.29 5.79
C TRP A 182 22.79 14.06 7.28
N GLY A 183 23.04 12.85 7.80
CA GLY A 183 22.94 12.58 9.23
C GLY A 183 23.91 13.42 10.06
N ALA A 184 25.18 13.51 9.64
CA ALA A 184 26.18 14.34 10.32
C ALA A 184 25.83 15.83 10.22
N ARG A 185 25.33 16.28 9.06
CA ARG A 185 24.84 17.66 8.88
C ARG A 185 23.65 17.97 9.80
N SER A 186 22.71 17.04 9.97
CA SER A 186 21.59 17.17 10.91
C SER A 186 22.08 17.30 12.36
N GLN A 187 22.99 16.42 12.79
CA GLN A 187 23.57 16.47 14.13
C GLN A 187 24.28 17.81 14.41
N ILE A 188 25.11 18.29 13.48
CA ILE A 188 25.81 19.57 13.64
C ILE A 188 24.81 20.73 13.72
N GLN A 189 23.80 20.74 12.85
CA GLN A 189 22.75 21.75 12.88
C GLN A 189 21.96 21.73 14.21
N ALA A 190 21.71 20.55 14.77
CA ALA A 190 21.09 20.39 16.09
C ALA A 190 21.97 20.96 17.22
N VAL A 191 23.28 20.72 17.18
CA VAL A 191 24.23 21.30 18.16
C VAL A 191 24.20 22.83 18.10
N TRP A 192 24.30 23.42 16.91
CA TRP A 192 24.21 24.88 16.76
C TRP A 192 22.87 25.41 17.27
N ARG A 193 21.75 24.73 16.97
CA ARG A 193 20.42 25.12 17.45
C ARG A 193 20.35 25.10 18.97
N ASN A 194 21.04 24.18 19.63
CA ASN A 194 21.10 24.14 21.08
C ASN A 194 21.98 25.26 21.65
N VAL A 195 23.13 25.55 21.05
CA VAL A 195 23.97 26.70 21.46
C VAL A 195 23.19 28.00 21.34
N VAL A 196 22.47 28.22 20.24
CA VAL A 196 21.66 29.43 20.04
C VAL A 196 20.56 29.61 21.08
N LYS A 197 19.99 28.52 21.62
CA LYS A 197 19.00 28.60 22.70
C LYS A 197 19.58 29.18 23.99
N GLU A 198 20.87 28.95 24.27
CA GLU A 198 21.56 29.56 25.42
C GLU A 198 21.72 31.08 25.25
N TYR A 199 21.81 31.53 24.00
CA TYR A 199 21.95 32.94 23.61
C TYR A 199 20.63 33.55 23.10
N ALA A 200 19.50 33.17 23.71
CA ALA A 200 18.16 33.60 23.28
C ALA A 200 17.98 35.13 23.22
N ALA A 201 18.74 35.89 24.01
CA ALA A 201 18.75 37.36 24.01
C ALA A 201 19.10 37.98 22.64
N TYR A 202 19.84 37.24 21.80
CA TYR A 202 20.30 37.73 20.50
C TYR A 202 19.39 37.34 19.32
N ASN A 203 18.33 36.55 19.57
CA ASN A 203 17.38 36.07 18.55
C ASN A 203 18.09 35.55 17.28
N VAL A 204 19.08 34.68 17.47
CA VAL A 204 19.91 34.15 16.38
C VAL A 204 19.13 33.11 15.60
N THR A 205 19.20 33.16 14.28
CA THR A 205 18.68 32.13 13.39
C THR A 205 19.83 31.42 12.69
N ILE A 206 19.82 30.09 12.75
CA ILE A 206 20.82 29.28 12.04
C ILE A 206 20.28 29.00 10.66
N PHE A 207 21.06 29.40 9.66
CA PHE A 207 20.73 29.19 8.26
C PHE A 207 21.87 28.47 7.56
N GLN A 208 21.53 27.38 6.88
CA GLN A 208 22.37 26.68 5.94
C GLN A 208 21.57 26.52 4.64
N PRO A 209 22.18 26.65 3.45
CA PRO A 209 21.47 26.52 2.16
C PRO A 209 20.67 25.22 2.03
N TYR A 210 21.06 24.17 2.75
CA TYR A 210 20.45 22.84 2.75
C TYR A 210 19.69 22.50 4.04
N SER A 211 19.36 23.51 4.87
CA SER A 211 18.64 23.29 6.14
C SER A 211 17.31 22.57 5.93
N PHE A 212 16.65 22.78 4.79
CA PHE A 212 15.39 22.11 4.48
C PHE A 212 15.51 20.58 4.42
N TYR A 213 16.66 20.02 4.01
CA TYR A 213 16.90 18.57 4.04
C TYR A 213 17.06 18.04 5.46
N VAL A 214 17.73 18.82 6.33
CA VAL A 214 17.88 18.48 7.75
C VAL A 214 16.52 18.55 8.46
N ASP A 215 15.74 19.59 8.20
CA ASP A 215 14.41 19.75 8.78
C ASP A 215 13.43 18.67 8.28
N GLN A 216 13.60 18.23 7.03
CA GLN A 216 12.89 17.06 6.51
C GLN A 216 13.32 15.78 7.23
N LEU A 217 14.62 15.54 7.41
CA LEU A 217 15.14 14.38 8.13
C LEU A 217 14.60 14.25 9.56
N ASP A 218 14.62 15.35 10.31
CA ASP A 218 14.15 15.38 11.69
C ASP A 218 12.63 15.10 11.78
N SER A 219 11.86 15.47 10.74
CA SER A 219 10.41 15.29 10.72
C SER A 219 9.96 13.92 10.16
N ILE A 220 10.80 13.19 9.41
CA ILE A 220 10.40 11.92 8.75
C ILE A 220 9.84 10.90 9.75
N ALA A 221 10.51 10.66 10.88
CA ALA A 221 10.07 9.63 11.82
C ALA A 221 8.71 9.97 12.46
N GLY A 222 8.55 11.22 12.94
CA GLY A 222 7.29 11.69 13.52
C GLY A 222 6.15 11.72 12.50
N ASN A 223 6.43 12.19 11.28
CA ASN A 223 5.44 12.21 10.20
C ASN A 223 5.06 10.81 9.76
N THR A 224 6.02 9.89 9.65
CA THR A 224 5.74 8.49 9.30
C THR A 224 4.86 7.84 10.37
N ALA A 225 5.20 7.97 11.64
CA ALA A 225 4.39 7.40 12.73
C ALA A 225 2.96 7.95 12.72
N SER A 226 2.80 9.28 12.63
CA SER A 226 1.47 9.91 12.61
C SER A 226 0.64 9.51 11.39
N THR A 227 1.23 9.52 10.20
CA THR A 227 0.52 9.15 8.95
C THR A 227 0.14 7.68 8.92
N VAL A 228 1.00 6.78 9.41
CA VAL A 228 0.70 5.34 9.52
C VAL A 228 -0.48 5.11 10.48
N ILE A 229 -0.48 5.75 11.64
CA ILE A 229 -1.57 5.61 12.62
C ILE A 229 -2.88 6.15 12.04
N VAL A 230 -2.86 7.36 11.47
CA VAL A 230 -4.06 7.97 10.88
C VAL A 230 -4.57 7.11 9.72
N ALA A 231 -3.69 6.66 8.83
CA ALA A 231 -4.06 5.79 7.72
C ALA A 231 -4.70 4.49 8.20
N ALA A 232 -4.09 3.81 9.17
CA ALA A 232 -4.65 2.58 9.74
C ALA A 232 -6.05 2.82 10.33
N LEU A 233 -6.24 3.88 11.13
CA LEU A 233 -7.53 4.24 11.71
C LEU A 233 -8.58 4.57 10.63
N THR A 234 -8.19 5.26 9.57
CA THR A 234 -9.10 5.57 8.46
C THR A 234 -9.51 4.31 7.68
N MET A 235 -8.60 3.35 7.50
CA MET A 235 -8.88 2.08 6.84
C MET A 235 -9.76 1.17 7.71
N ASP A 236 -9.53 1.15 9.03
CA ASP A 236 -10.40 0.45 9.98
C ASP A 236 -11.82 1.03 9.98
N LEU A 237 -11.94 2.37 9.92
CA LEU A 237 -13.23 3.03 9.78
C LEU A 237 -13.93 2.66 8.46
N ALA A 238 -13.19 2.64 7.35
CA ALA A 238 -13.73 2.21 6.05
C ALA A 238 -14.21 0.75 6.10
N CYS A 239 -13.43 -0.16 6.71
CA CYS A 239 -13.82 -1.56 6.92
C CYS A 239 -15.07 -1.68 7.81
N PHE A 240 -15.16 -0.87 8.87
CA PHE A 240 -16.33 -0.83 9.75
C PHE A 240 -17.59 -0.43 8.99
N LEU A 241 -17.50 0.57 8.11
CA LEU A 241 -18.62 1.02 7.28
C LEU A 241 -19.05 -0.05 6.26
N MET A 242 -18.13 -0.84 5.73
CA MET A 242 -18.44 -1.92 4.77
C MET A 242 -18.99 -3.19 5.42
N ILE A 243 -18.50 -3.57 6.60
CA ILE A 243 -18.79 -4.85 7.25
C ILE A 243 -19.24 -4.58 8.69
N PRO A 244 -20.55 -4.41 8.96
CA PRO A 244 -21.05 -4.08 10.30
C PRO A 244 -21.07 -5.31 11.24
N SER A 245 -19.94 -5.99 11.42
CA SER A 245 -19.76 -7.08 12.39
C SER A 245 -18.45 -6.94 13.16
N MET A 246 -18.55 -6.80 14.49
CA MET A 246 -17.40 -6.54 15.35
C MET A 246 -16.33 -7.63 15.31
N SER A 247 -16.74 -8.91 15.21
CA SER A 247 -15.80 -10.02 15.12
C SER A 247 -14.94 -9.98 13.85
N SER A 248 -15.55 -9.62 12.71
CA SER A 248 -14.87 -9.60 11.42
C SER A 248 -13.96 -8.37 11.32
N ILE A 249 -14.42 -7.21 11.81
CA ILE A 249 -13.61 -6.00 11.86
C ILE A 249 -12.38 -6.21 12.75
N LEU A 250 -12.55 -6.66 14.00
CA LEU A 250 -11.42 -6.89 14.90
C LEU A 250 -10.41 -7.89 14.32
N SER A 251 -10.89 -8.97 13.69
CA SER A 251 -10.02 -9.97 13.07
C SER A 251 -9.27 -9.40 11.85
N SER A 252 -9.95 -8.61 11.02
CA SER A 252 -9.35 -7.89 9.89
C SER A 252 -8.33 -6.86 10.34
N THR A 253 -8.63 -6.05 11.35
CA THR A 253 -7.71 -5.04 11.90
C THR A 253 -6.46 -5.69 12.47
N VAL A 254 -6.58 -6.79 13.23
CA VAL A 254 -5.42 -7.53 13.74
C VAL A 254 -4.57 -8.10 12.60
N ALA A 255 -5.20 -8.65 11.55
CA ALA A 255 -4.49 -9.12 10.37
C ALA A 255 -3.79 -7.97 9.62
N MET A 256 -4.46 -6.82 9.45
CA MET A 256 -3.91 -5.62 8.82
C MET A 256 -2.69 -5.08 9.58
N ILE A 257 -2.79 -4.92 10.90
CA ILE A 257 -1.68 -4.48 11.75
C ILE A 257 -0.50 -5.46 11.63
N SER A 258 -0.79 -6.77 11.65
CA SER A 258 0.21 -7.83 11.49
C SER A 258 0.95 -7.75 10.14
N ILE A 259 0.24 -7.50 9.03
CA ILE A 259 0.84 -7.33 7.71
C ILE A 259 1.77 -6.11 7.73
N ASN A 260 1.28 -4.95 8.20
CA ASN A 260 2.05 -3.71 8.18
C ASN A 260 3.31 -3.78 9.05
N ILE A 261 3.21 -4.35 10.26
CA ILE A 261 4.39 -4.55 11.12
C ILE A 261 5.45 -5.41 10.41
N GLY A 262 5.05 -6.46 9.71
CA GLY A 262 6.03 -7.26 8.97
C GLY A 262 6.54 -6.63 7.70
N VAL A 263 5.75 -5.79 7.02
CA VAL A 263 6.25 -4.98 5.91
C VAL A 263 7.36 -4.06 6.41
N PHE A 264 7.11 -3.27 7.45
CA PHE A 264 8.14 -2.40 8.05
C PHE A 264 9.37 -3.18 8.51
N GLY A 265 9.16 -4.29 9.25
CA GLY A 265 10.24 -5.07 9.82
C GLY A 265 11.13 -5.75 8.77
N LEU A 266 10.52 -6.38 7.76
CA LEU A 266 11.28 -7.07 6.71
C LEU A 266 11.90 -6.08 5.71
N LEU A 267 11.30 -4.90 5.47
CA LEU A 267 11.96 -3.82 4.72
C LEU A 267 13.25 -3.36 5.42
N SER A 268 13.22 -3.18 6.74
CA SER A 268 14.41 -2.84 7.50
C SER A 268 15.48 -3.93 7.40
N MET A 269 15.11 -5.21 7.51
CA MET A 269 16.04 -6.33 7.31
C MET A 269 16.61 -6.40 5.90
N TRP A 270 15.88 -5.90 4.90
CA TRP A 270 16.35 -5.76 3.52
C TRP A 270 17.21 -4.51 3.28
N GLY A 271 17.66 -3.86 4.35
CA GLY A 271 18.56 -2.70 4.31
C GLY A 271 17.89 -1.44 3.77
N VAL A 272 16.56 -1.34 3.88
CA VAL A 272 15.84 -0.11 3.54
C VAL A 272 15.85 0.80 4.76
N ASN A 273 16.34 2.03 4.56
CA ASN A 273 16.37 3.06 5.60
C ASN A 273 15.04 3.79 5.66
N LEU A 274 14.74 4.44 6.79
CA LEU A 274 13.56 5.28 6.88
C LEU A 274 13.83 6.63 6.20
N ASP A 275 13.16 6.84 5.08
CA ASP A 275 13.29 7.98 4.17
C ASP A 275 11.92 8.35 3.58
N PRO A 276 11.77 9.49 2.87
CA PRO A 276 10.46 9.89 2.34
C PRO A 276 9.88 8.88 1.34
N ILE A 277 10.74 8.14 0.64
CA ILE A 277 10.32 7.11 -0.32
C ILE A 277 9.72 5.92 0.43
N SER A 278 10.43 5.36 1.41
CA SER A 278 9.91 4.27 2.25
C SER A 278 8.68 4.69 3.06
N MET A 279 8.59 5.95 3.49
CA MET A 279 7.37 6.50 4.10
C MET A 279 6.18 6.39 3.14
N CYS A 280 6.32 6.87 1.90
CA CYS A 280 5.28 6.79 0.88
C CYS A 280 4.91 5.36 0.52
N THR A 281 5.91 4.49 0.32
CA THR A 281 5.65 3.09 -0.05
C THR A 281 5.00 2.33 1.09
N THR A 282 5.32 2.66 2.34
CA THR A 282 4.67 1.98 3.47
C THR A 282 3.27 2.50 3.74
N LEU A 283 2.99 3.79 3.49
CA LEU A 283 1.62 4.30 3.48
C LEU A 283 0.75 3.59 2.43
N MET A 284 1.29 3.39 1.22
CA MET A 284 0.65 2.60 0.17
C MET A 284 0.44 1.13 0.60
N SER A 285 1.40 0.53 1.32
CA SER A 285 1.26 -0.82 1.88
C SER A 285 0.05 -0.96 2.80
N ILE A 286 -0.27 0.06 3.62
CA ILE A 286 -1.46 0.02 4.48
C ILE A 286 -2.72 -0.14 3.63
N GLY A 287 -2.84 0.63 2.55
CA GLY A 287 -3.94 0.52 1.60
C GLY A 287 -4.03 -0.85 0.92
N PHE A 288 -2.92 -1.39 0.42
CA PHE A 288 -2.93 -2.73 -0.17
C PHE A 288 -3.24 -3.84 0.84
N SER A 289 -2.77 -3.71 2.08
CA SER A 289 -2.97 -4.72 3.12
C SER A 289 -4.44 -4.87 3.51
N VAL A 290 -5.20 -3.77 3.52
CA VAL A 290 -6.61 -3.81 3.92
C VAL A 290 -7.45 -4.53 2.87
N ASP A 291 -7.15 -4.37 1.57
CA ASP A 291 -7.90 -5.02 0.48
C ASP A 291 -7.97 -6.53 0.65
N PHE A 292 -6.84 -7.19 0.93
CA PHE A 292 -6.79 -8.64 1.13
C PHE A 292 -7.67 -9.11 2.30
N THR A 293 -7.65 -8.37 3.40
CA THR A 293 -8.42 -8.73 4.61
C THR A 293 -9.90 -8.37 4.49
N ALA A 294 -10.23 -7.25 3.85
CA ALA A 294 -11.59 -6.76 3.69
C ALA A 294 -12.38 -7.65 2.72
N HIS A 295 -11.78 -8.08 1.61
CA HIS A 295 -12.45 -8.99 0.66
C HIS A 295 -12.87 -10.31 1.32
N ILE A 296 -11.97 -10.94 2.06
CA ILE A 296 -12.26 -12.20 2.74
C ILE A 296 -13.31 -12.01 3.83
N SER A 297 -13.15 -11.00 4.69
CA SER A 297 -14.10 -10.71 5.77
C SER A 297 -15.48 -10.31 5.26
N TYR A 298 -15.56 -9.58 4.14
CA TYR A 298 -16.84 -9.20 3.53
C TYR A 298 -17.58 -10.42 2.98
N HIS A 299 -16.89 -11.31 2.26
CA HIS A 299 -17.49 -12.53 1.75
C HIS A 299 -17.90 -13.48 2.89
N TYR A 300 -17.09 -13.59 3.95
CA TYR A 300 -17.46 -14.31 5.17
C TYR A 300 -18.72 -13.71 5.83
N TYR A 301 -18.80 -12.38 5.94
CA TYR A 301 -19.92 -11.67 6.55
C TYR A 301 -21.22 -11.82 5.73
N ARG A 302 -21.13 -11.75 4.40
CA ARG A 302 -22.28 -11.86 3.48
C ARG A 302 -22.98 -13.22 3.55
N ASN A 303 -22.26 -14.26 3.94
CA ASN A 303 -22.81 -15.62 4.02
C ASN A 303 -23.85 -15.75 5.15
N PRO A 304 -24.88 -16.60 4.98
CA PRO A 304 -25.99 -16.71 5.92
C PRO A 304 -25.54 -17.01 7.35
N ILE A 305 -26.20 -16.38 8.33
CA ILE A 305 -25.90 -16.58 9.76
C ILE A 305 -26.22 -18.03 10.21
N SER A 306 -27.11 -18.72 9.50
CA SER A 306 -27.45 -20.12 9.78
C SER A 306 -26.31 -21.10 9.51
N TRP A 307 -25.33 -20.71 8.70
CA TRP A 307 -24.17 -21.54 8.37
C TRP A 307 -23.14 -21.50 9.49
N THR A 308 -22.45 -22.62 9.68
CA THR A 308 -21.33 -22.71 10.62
C THR A 308 -20.17 -21.81 10.17
N THR A 309 -19.30 -21.40 11.10
CA THR A 309 -18.13 -20.56 10.75
C THR A 309 -17.25 -21.24 9.71
N ASP A 310 -17.11 -22.57 9.77
CA ASP A 310 -16.33 -23.38 8.83
C ASP A 310 -16.93 -23.30 7.41
N GLU A 311 -18.25 -23.46 7.28
CA GLU A 311 -18.96 -23.39 6.00
C GLU A 311 -18.88 -21.99 5.38
N ARG A 312 -19.14 -20.95 6.18
CA ARG A 312 -19.08 -19.55 5.72
C ARG A 312 -17.70 -19.17 5.19
N LEU A 313 -16.66 -19.63 5.87
CA LEU A 313 -15.28 -19.37 5.49
C LEU A 313 -14.83 -20.19 4.29
N THR A 314 -15.27 -21.45 4.19
CA THR A 314 -15.03 -22.31 3.04
C THR A 314 -15.62 -21.70 1.77
N ASP A 315 -16.86 -21.22 1.83
CA ASP A 315 -17.49 -20.56 0.70
C ASP A 315 -16.80 -19.23 0.35
N ALA A 316 -16.41 -18.43 1.34
CA ALA A 316 -15.64 -17.20 1.11
C ALA A 316 -14.34 -17.50 0.35
N LEU A 317 -13.51 -18.42 0.84
CA LEU A 317 -12.23 -18.77 0.20
C LEU A 317 -12.40 -19.43 -1.17
N ARG A 318 -13.46 -20.23 -1.36
CA ARG A 318 -13.80 -20.81 -2.65
C ARG A 318 -14.08 -19.72 -3.69
N ASN A 319 -14.84 -18.70 -3.31
CA ASN A 319 -15.30 -17.66 -4.24
C ASN A 319 -14.24 -16.57 -4.49
N ILE A 320 -13.52 -16.09 -3.46
CA ILE A 320 -12.60 -14.95 -3.59
C ILE A 320 -11.11 -15.33 -3.52
N GLY A 321 -10.76 -16.51 -3.01
CA GLY A 321 -9.35 -16.85 -2.78
C GLY A 321 -8.51 -17.00 -4.06
N TRP A 322 -9.06 -17.62 -5.12
CA TRP A 322 -8.37 -17.73 -6.42
C TRP A 322 -8.23 -16.39 -7.15
N PRO A 323 -9.30 -15.59 -7.30
CA PRO A 323 -9.18 -14.22 -7.81
C PRO A 323 -8.14 -13.39 -7.05
N MET A 324 -8.07 -13.54 -5.73
CA MET A 324 -7.14 -12.80 -4.89
C MET A 324 -5.67 -13.21 -5.16
N LEU A 325 -5.38 -14.51 -5.31
CA LEU A 325 -4.05 -14.98 -5.73
C LEU A 325 -3.67 -14.42 -7.11
N GLN A 326 -4.58 -14.48 -8.08
CA GLN A 326 -4.35 -13.94 -9.42
C GLN A 326 -4.07 -12.43 -9.38
N ALA A 327 -4.82 -11.69 -8.57
CA ALA A 327 -4.59 -10.25 -8.37
C ALA A 327 -3.20 -9.97 -7.77
N GLY A 328 -2.79 -10.71 -6.73
CA GLY A 328 -1.47 -10.51 -6.15
C GLY A 328 -0.32 -10.86 -7.11
N PHE A 329 -0.42 -11.97 -7.84
CA PHE A 329 0.59 -12.33 -8.85
C PHE A 329 0.66 -11.31 -9.98
N SER A 330 -0.48 -10.80 -10.46
CA SER A 330 -0.51 -9.80 -11.53
C SER A 330 0.09 -8.46 -11.08
N THR A 331 -0.13 -8.03 -9.84
CA THR A 331 0.50 -6.83 -9.27
C THR A 331 2.01 -6.95 -9.24
N ILE A 332 2.55 -8.09 -8.78
CA ILE A 332 4.01 -8.32 -8.75
C ILE A 332 4.57 -8.34 -10.18
N LEU A 333 3.91 -9.03 -11.12
CA LEU A 333 4.32 -9.06 -12.52
C LEU A 333 4.27 -7.67 -13.17
N CYS A 334 3.28 -6.85 -12.82
CA CYS A 334 3.13 -5.50 -13.34
C CYS A 334 4.26 -4.56 -12.89
N VAL A 335 4.72 -4.69 -11.64
CA VAL A 335 5.77 -3.83 -11.06
C VAL A 335 7.18 -4.34 -11.39
N SER A 336 7.35 -5.63 -11.70
CA SER A 336 8.65 -6.26 -11.95
C SER A 336 9.50 -5.63 -13.07
N PRO A 337 8.95 -5.13 -14.20
CA PRO A 337 9.73 -4.45 -15.23
C PRO A 337 10.48 -3.21 -14.73
N LEU A 338 10.03 -2.57 -13.64
CA LEU A 338 10.73 -1.42 -13.06
C LEU A 338 12.13 -1.79 -12.55
N LEU A 339 12.37 -3.07 -12.18
CA LEU A 339 13.69 -3.54 -11.73
C LEU A 339 14.80 -3.38 -12.77
N ILE A 340 14.46 -3.17 -14.05
CA ILE A 340 15.45 -2.90 -15.10
C ILE A 340 16.19 -1.59 -14.84
N VAL A 341 15.56 -0.64 -14.14
CA VAL A 341 16.17 0.64 -13.81
C VAL A 341 16.94 0.53 -12.49
N ASP A 342 18.27 0.69 -12.53
CA ASP A 342 19.13 0.71 -11.32
C ASP A 342 18.95 2.01 -10.52
N SER A 343 17.84 2.09 -9.79
CA SER A 343 17.51 3.19 -8.89
C SER A 343 17.06 2.66 -7.54
N TYR A 344 17.61 3.23 -6.45
CA TYR A 344 17.23 2.90 -5.08
C TYR A 344 15.72 3.07 -4.86
N MET A 345 15.15 4.18 -5.34
CA MET A 345 13.73 4.49 -5.21
C MET A 345 12.85 3.36 -5.77
N ILE A 346 13.20 2.87 -6.96
CA ILE A 346 12.47 1.81 -7.65
C ILE A 346 12.62 0.48 -6.91
N LEU A 347 13.83 0.20 -6.42
CA LEU A 347 14.10 -1.02 -5.65
C LEU A 347 13.34 -1.05 -4.33
N VAL A 348 13.26 0.07 -3.59
CA VAL A 348 12.42 0.19 -2.38
C VAL A 348 10.95 0.03 -2.69
N PHE A 349 10.47 0.65 -3.78
CA PHE A 349 9.10 0.52 -4.24
C PHE A 349 8.74 -0.94 -4.56
N TRP A 350 9.56 -1.62 -5.38
CA TRP A 350 9.35 -3.02 -5.73
C TRP A 350 9.41 -3.94 -4.50
N LYS A 351 10.42 -3.75 -3.63
CA LYS A 351 10.54 -4.51 -2.37
C LYS A 351 9.28 -4.38 -1.52
N THR A 352 8.75 -3.17 -1.40
CA THR A 352 7.54 -2.90 -0.61
C THR A 352 6.31 -3.59 -1.21
N ILE A 353 6.10 -3.45 -2.53
CA ILE A 353 4.97 -4.08 -3.23
C ILE A 353 5.03 -5.60 -3.12
N PHE A 354 6.20 -6.20 -3.38
CA PHE A 354 6.39 -7.63 -3.27
C PHE A 354 6.03 -8.13 -1.86
N LEU A 355 6.55 -7.43 -0.85
CA LEU A 355 6.38 -7.82 0.55
C LEU A 355 4.94 -7.66 1.04
N VAL A 356 4.28 -6.53 0.76
CA VAL A 356 2.87 -6.33 1.14
C VAL A 356 1.96 -7.32 0.42
N THR A 357 2.24 -7.63 -0.84
CA THR A 357 1.42 -8.58 -1.61
C THR A 357 1.61 -10.00 -1.08
N ALA A 358 2.85 -10.44 -0.85
CA ALA A 358 3.14 -11.77 -0.32
C ALA A 358 2.57 -11.96 1.09
N LEU A 359 2.81 -10.99 1.99
CA LEU A 359 2.28 -11.03 3.35
C LEU A 359 0.77 -10.86 3.38
N GLY A 360 0.21 -10.01 2.52
CA GLY A 360 -1.23 -9.78 2.39
C GLY A 360 -1.97 -11.02 1.92
N LEU A 361 -1.46 -11.73 0.90
CA LEU A 361 -2.00 -13.02 0.46
C LEU A 361 -1.91 -14.08 1.56
N ALA A 362 -0.75 -14.19 2.23
CA ALA A 362 -0.58 -15.14 3.32
C ALA A 362 -1.55 -14.85 4.48
N HIS A 363 -1.70 -13.57 4.86
CA HIS A 363 -2.59 -13.19 5.94
C HIS A 363 -4.07 -13.32 5.54
N GLY A 364 -4.45 -12.94 4.32
CA GLY A 364 -5.83 -13.03 3.84
C GLY A 364 -6.32 -14.46 3.65
N ILE A 365 -5.47 -15.37 3.15
CA ILE A 365 -5.87 -16.76 2.81
C ILE A 365 -5.68 -17.72 3.99
N ILE A 366 -4.73 -17.44 4.88
CA ILE A 366 -4.36 -18.38 5.94
C ILE A 366 -4.66 -17.80 7.33
N PHE A 367 -4.07 -16.65 7.65
CA PHE A 367 -4.09 -16.12 9.02
C PHE A 367 -5.47 -15.60 9.45
N LEU A 368 -6.09 -14.76 8.63
CA LEU A 368 -7.41 -14.19 8.90
C LEU A 368 -8.48 -15.29 9.00
N PRO A 369 -8.54 -16.28 8.09
CA PRO A 369 -9.38 -17.47 8.26
C PRO A 369 -9.14 -18.18 9.60
N ALA A 370 -7.89 -18.38 9.99
CA ALA A 370 -7.56 -18.98 11.29
C ALA A 370 -8.04 -18.14 12.48
N LEU A 371 -8.02 -16.80 12.40
CA LEU A 371 -8.57 -15.91 13.43
C LEU A 371 -10.10 -15.90 13.46
N LEU A 372 -10.76 -15.86 12.31
CA LEU A 372 -12.22 -15.89 12.24
C LEU A 372 -12.77 -17.21 12.80
N LEU A 373 -12.07 -18.32 12.58
CA LEU A 373 -12.40 -19.61 13.17
C LEU A 373 -12.22 -19.68 14.69
N THR A 374 -11.36 -18.84 15.31
CA THR A 374 -11.17 -18.87 16.78
C THR A 374 -12.29 -18.07 17.42
N VAL A 375 -12.50 -16.86 16.89
CA VAL A 375 -13.51 -15.93 17.39
C VAL A 375 -14.92 -16.49 17.16
N GLY A 376 -15.22 -17.00 15.96
CA GLY A 376 -16.53 -17.54 15.63
C GLY A 376 -16.93 -18.76 16.47
N ARG A 377 -15.99 -19.68 16.75
CA ARG A 377 -16.23 -20.83 17.63
C ARG A 377 -16.42 -20.43 19.09
N ALA A 378 -15.73 -19.38 19.56
CA ALA A 378 -15.93 -18.85 20.91
C ALA A 378 -17.32 -18.22 21.09
N GLN A 379 -17.88 -17.61 20.04
CA GLN A 379 -19.22 -17.03 20.07
C GLN A 379 -20.35 -18.07 19.97
N GLN A 380 -20.08 -19.26 19.40
CA GLN A 380 -21.06 -20.35 19.25
C GLN A 380 -21.20 -21.26 20.50
N GLN A 381 -20.39 -21.08 21.54
CA GLN A 381 -20.60 -21.71 22.86
C GLN A 381 -21.08 -20.62 23.83
N PRO A 382 -22.38 -20.50 24.15
CA PRO A 382 -23.05 -21.43 25.09
C PRO A 382 -24.60 -21.53 24.94
N SER A 383 -25.15 -22.64 24.42
CA SER A 383 -26.51 -23.10 24.77
C SER A 383 -26.78 -24.53 24.26
N LYS A 384 -26.18 -25.52 24.91
CA LYS A 384 -26.58 -26.94 24.79
C LYS A 384 -26.14 -27.72 26.03
N LYS A 385 -26.52 -27.22 27.21
CA LYS A 385 -26.40 -27.93 28.49
C LYS A 385 -27.57 -27.61 29.43
N ILE A 386 -28.80 -27.56 28.91
CA ILE A 386 -30.04 -27.63 29.71
C ILE A 386 -31.10 -28.35 28.85
N SER A 387 -30.97 -29.67 28.66
CA SER A 387 -32.08 -30.52 28.16
C SER A 387 -31.77 -32.02 28.30
N GLU A 388 -31.04 -32.46 29.34
CA GLU A 388 -30.86 -33.90 29.59
C GLU A 388 -30.96 -34.28 31.08
N ALA A 389 -31.52 -33.40 31.92
CA ALA A 389 -31.82 -33.70 33.31
C ALA A 389 -33.30 -33.38 33.59
N GLY A 390 -34.20 -34.27 33.19
CA GLY A 390 -35.63 -34.10 33.44
C GLY A 390 -36.55 -34.96 32.58
N ALA A 391 -36.27 -36.26 32.46
CA ALA A 391 -37.26 -37.21 31.95
C ALA A 391 -37.06 -38.57 32.62
N SER A 392 -37.39 -38.64 33.89
CA SER A 392 -37.78 -39.90 34.52
C SER A 392 -39.13 -39.69 35.19
N ASP A 393 -40.03 -40.60 34.87
CA ASP A 393 -41.31 -40.88 35.54
C ASP A 393 -42.51 -39.98 35.19
N LYS A 394 -43.35 -40.49 34.28
CA LYS A 394 -44.75 -40.85 34.58
C LYS A 394 -45.44 -41.51 33.39
N THR A 395 -45.91 -42.72 33.64
CA THR A 395 -46.69 -43.56 32.73
C THR A 395 -48.20 -43.37 32.99
N ILE A 396 -49.00 -43.52 31.92
CA ILE A 396 -50.44 -43.88 31.85
C ILE A 396 -51.48 -42.75 32.04
N SER A 397 -52.15 -42.37 30.95
CA SER A 397 -53.54 -42.80 30.67
C SER A 397 -54.01 -42.42 29.26
N ASP A 398 -54.59 -43.40 28.58
CA ASP A 398 -55.20 -43.36 27.25
C ASP A 398 -56.31 -42.32 27.05
N GLN A 399 -56.38 -41.73 25.86
CA GLN A 399 -57.64 -41.54 25.13
C GLN A 399 -57.41 -41.41 23.61
N LYS A 400 -58.42 -41.85 22.85
CA LYS A 400 -58.32 -42.55 21.56
C LYS A 400 -59.01 -41.75 20.44
N ALA A 401 -58.26 -41.52 19.35
CA ALA A 401 -58.65 -41.41 17.92
C ALA A 401 -59.57 -40.25 17.43
N PRO A 402 -59.67 -39.96 16.10
CA PRO A 402 -58.95 -40.53 14.95
C PRO A 402 -58.23 -39.53 14.02
N ILE A 403 -57.36 -40.11 13.18
CA ILE A 403 -56.65 -39.52 12.03
C ILE A 403 -57.58 -39.55 10.82
N GLU A 404 -57.73 -38.43 10.11
CA GLU A 404 -58.42 -38.35 8.81
C GLU A 404 -57.41 -38.04 7.70
N PHE A 405 -57.40 -38.92 6.70
CA PHE A 405 -56.68 -38.82 5.43
C PHE A 405 -57.32 -37.75 4.53
N ALA A 406 -56.53 -36.86 3.94
CA ALA A 406 -56.94 -36.07 2.78
C ALA A 406 -55.82 -36.01 1.74
N GLN A 407 -56.23 -36.10 0.48
CA GLN A 407 -55.50 -36.64 -0.65
C GLN A 407 -54.49 -35.68 -1.30
N ILE A 408 -53.51 -36.32 -1.94
CA ILE A 408 -52.64 -35.79 -2.98
C ILE A 408 -53.48 -35.45 -4.22
N THR A 409 -53.38 -34.21 -4.70
CA THR A 409 -53.81 -33.85 -6.06
C THR A 409 -52.63 -33.27 -6.82
N GLN A 410 -52.34 -33.90 -7.95
CA GLN A 410 -51.35 -33.50 -8.93
C GLN A 410 -51.72 -32.16 -9.57
N VAL A 411 -50.73 -31.29 -9.78
CA VAL A 411 -50.84 -30.18 -10.74
C VAL A 411 -49.75 -30.39 -11.79
N GLU A 412 -50.25 -30.78 -12.96
CA GLU A 412 -49.54 -30.97 -14.22
C GLU A 412 -49.20 -29.59 -14.83
N GLU A 413 -47.95 -29.41 -15.23
CA GLU A 413 -47.46 -28.24 -15.96
C GLU A 413 -48.04 -28.20 -17.39
N GLN A 414 -48.65 -27.07 -17.76
CA GLN A 414 -49.00 -26.72 -19.16
C GLN A 414 -48.10 -25.56 -19.64
N PRO A 415 -47.68 -25.56 -20.92
CA PRO A 415 -46.61 -24.69 -21.42
C PRO A 415 -47.10 -23.26 -21.69
N LYS A 416 -46.27 -22.28 -21.31
CA LYS A 416 -46.54 -20.85 -21.47
C LYS A 416 -46.22 -20.39 -22.91
N LYS A 417 -47.25 -19.90 -23.62
CA LYS A 417 -47.17 -19.23 -24.93
C LYS A 417 -46.30 -17.96 -24.85
N ILE A 418 -45.48 -17.77 -25.89
CA ILE A 418 -44.70 -16.56 -26.17
C ILE A 418 -45.64 -15.56 -26.85
N ASP A 419 -45.79 -14.37 -26.28
CA ASP A 419 -46.52 -13.24 -26.86
C ASP A 419 -45.52 -12.29 -27.55
N GLU A 420 -45.69 -12.08 -28.85
CA GLU A 420 -44.93 -11.13 -29.66
C GLU A 420 -45.55 -9.73 -29.56
N THR A 421 -44.80 -8.75 -29.07
CA THR A 421 -45.16 -7.32 -29.19
C THR A 421 -44.43 -6.65 -30.36
N PRO A 422 -45.10 -5.87 -31.23
CA PRO A 422 -44.48 -5.27 -32.41
C PRO A 422 -43.76 -3.94 -32.12
N ARG A 423 -42.65 -3.68 -32.83
CA ARG A 423 -41.92 -2.39 -32.85
C ARG A 423 -42.69 -1.30 -33.59
N PRO A 424 -42.63 -0.02 -33.15
CA PRO A 424 -43.15 1.09 -33.93
C PRO A 424 -42.14 1.56 -35.00
N THR A 425 -42.68 1.76 -36.20
CA THR A 425 -42.06 2.41 -37.37
C THR A 425 -41.88 3.91 -37.14
N ARG A 426 -40.69 4.45 -37.44
CA ARG A 426 -40.42 5.89 -37.50
C ARG A 426 -40.46 6.35 -38.96
N ASN A 427 -41.44 7.19 -39.26
CA ASN A 427 -41.60 7.86 -40.55
C ASN A 427 -40.57 8.98 -40.74
N SER A 428 -40.18 9.12 -42.01
CA SER A 428 -39.54 10.26 -42.66
C SER A 428 -40.34 11.56 -42.54
N GLY A 429 -39.64 12.65 -42.24
CA GLY A 429 -40.07 14.04 -42.27
C GLY A 429 -38.87 14.92 -41.99
#